data_AF-A0A5S4GEK6-F1
#
_entry.id   AF-A0A5S4GEK6-F1
#
_cell.length_a   1.000
_cell.length_b   1.000
_cell.length_c   1.000
_cell.angle_alpha   90.00
_cell.angle_beta   90.00
_cell.angle_gamma   90.00
#
_symmetry.space_group_name_H-M   'P 1'
#
loop_
_entity.id
_entity.type
_entity.pdbx_description
1 polymer ?
#
loop_
_entity_poly.entity_id
_entity_poly.type
_entity_poly.pdbx_seq_one_letter_code
_entity_poly.pdbx_strand_id
1 'polypeptide(L)'
;MPEQDVAHMARAVELAGRGHGTTSPNPVVGCVVLDAAGAVAGEGFHAYAGGPHAEIVALAQAGRRARGGTAYVTLEPCDHTGRTGPCSLALLDAGVARVVIAVADPNPKAAGGAARLRARGVAVTTGVLTAAAERVNEEWLTYARLGRSHVTWKFAATLDGRSAAADGTSQWITSPEARADVHRLRAASGAIVAGVGTVLALSLRRLGPR
;
A
#
# COMPACT_ATOMS: atom_id res chain seq x y z
N MET A 1 22.38 7.11 7.94
CA MET A 1 21.42 7.26 6.83
C MET A 1 21.19 8.76 6.63
N PRO A 2 21.37 9.31 5.42
CA PRO A 2 21.17 10.74 5.18
C PRO A 2 19.77 11.19 5.58
N GLU A 3 19.64 12.35 6.25
CA GLU A 3 18.36 12.89 6.72
C GLU A 3 17.38 13.13 5.56
N GLN A 4 17.90 13.56 4.41
CA GLN A 4 17.15 13.75 3.18
C GLN A 4 16.52 12.44 2.67
N ASP A 5 17.18 11.29 2.84
CA ASP A 5 16.60 10.00 2.42
C ASP A 5 15.37 9.65 3.25
N VAL A 6 15.40 9.97 4.54
CA VAL A 6 14.28 9.73 5.46
C VAL A 6 13.09 10.60 5.06
N ALA A 7 13.32 11.88 4.78
CA ALA A 7 12.25 12.82 4.41
C ALA A 7 11.53 12.41 3.11
N HIS A 8 12.29 12.11 2.05
CA HIS A 8 11.69 11.74 0.77
C HIS A 8 11.07 10.35 0.78
N MET A 9 11.65 9.41 1.55
CA MET A 9 11.02 8.11 1.74
C MET A 9 9.73 8.22 2.57
N ALA A 10 9.69 9.09 3.60
CA ALA A 10 8.46 9.34 4.36
C ALA A 10 7.36 9.89 3.45
N ARG A 11 7.70 10.81 2.53
CA ARG A 11 6.78 11.29 1.50
C ARG A 11 6.32 10.18 0.56
N ALA A 12 7.22 9.30 0.12
CA ALA A 12 6.85 8.14 -0.69
C ALA A 12 5.90 7.18 0.07
N VAL A 13 6.08 6.98 1.38
CA VAL A 13 5.17 6.20 2.23
C VAL A 13 3.78 6.85 2.33
N GLU A 14 3.72 8.18 2.49
CA GLU A 14 2.45 8.92 2.49
C GLU A 14 1.72 8.75 1.14
N LEU A 15 2.44 8.87 0.03
CA LEU A 15 1.90 8.65 -1.31
C LEU A 15 1.38 7.22 -1.50
N ALA A 16 2.11 6.21 -1.02
CA ALA A 16 1.67 4.81 -1.07
C ALA A 16 0.31 4.62 -0.40
N GLY A 17 0.10 5.23 0.77
CA GLY A 17 -1.16 5.13 1.53
C GLY A 17 -2.39 5.62 0.75
N ARG A 18 -2.21 6.47 -0.27
CA ARG A 18 -3.31 6.94 -1.13
C ARG A 18 -3.87 5.85 -2.04
N GLY A 19 -3.19 4.73 -2.20
CA GLY A 19 -3.65 3.57 -2.99
C GLY A 19 -4.49 2.55 -2.21
N HIS A 20 -4.72 2.76 -0.91
CA HIS A 20 -5.55 1.85 -0.12
C HIS A 20 -7.00 1.80 -0.64
N GLY A 21 -7.57 0.60 -0.71
CA GLY A 21 -8.94 0.36 -1.16
C GLY A 21 -9.14 0.29 -2.68
N THR A 22 -8.12 0.60 -3.49
CA THR A 22 -8.25 0.63 -4.96
C THR A 22 -7.21 -0.22 -5.69
N THR A 23 -6.14 -0.63 -5.02
CA THR A 23 -5.00 -1.35 -5.62
C THR A 23 -5.09 -2.86 -5.55
N SER A 24 -5.89 -3.43 -4.63
CA SER A 24 -6.01 -4.89 -4.49
C SER A 24 -6.35 -5.56 -5.85
N PRO A 25 -5.64 -6.63 -6.24
CA PRO A 25 -4.70 -7.45 -5.46
C PRO A 25 -3.22 -6.99 -5.46
N ASN A 26 -2.91 -5.85 -6.08
CA ASN A 26 -1.55 -5.31 -6.16
C ASN A 26 -1.12 -4.62 -4.85
N PRO A 27 0.20 -4.44 -4.60
CA PRO A 27 0.67 -3.68 -3.45
C PRO A 27 0.33 -2.19 -3.58
N VAL A 28 0.27 -1.50 -2.44
CA VAL A 28 0.38 -0.04 -2.43
C VAL A 28 1.85 0.35 -2.53
N VAL A 29 2.16 1.23 -3.48
CA VAL A 29 3.52 1.72 -3.72
C VAL A 29 3.48 3.22 -3.94
N GLY A 30 4.45 3.93 -3.38
CA GLY A 30 4.68 5.35 -3.62
C GLY A 30 6.10 5.57 -4.11
N CYS A 31 6.28 6.61 -4.92
CA CYS A 31 7.56 6.99 -5.50
C CYS A 31 7.73 8.51 -5.55
N VAL A 32 8.91 8.99 -5.18
CA VAL A 32 9.35 10.38 -5.33
C VAL A 32 10.60 10.39 -6.19
N VAL A 33 10.65 11.24 -7.21
CA VAL A 33 11.81 11.44 -8.08
C VAL A 33 12.33 12.85 -7.85
N LEU A 34 13.59 12.95 -7.45
CA LEU A 34 14.35 14.19 -7.41
C LEU A 34 15.15 14.36 -8.70
N ASP A 35 15.37 15.61 -9.11
CA ASP A 35 16.34 15.94 -10.15
C ASP A 35 17.78 15.92 -9.62
N ALA A 36 18.74 16.14 -10.53
CA ALA A 36 20.17 16.16 -10.22
C ALA A 36 20.59 17.27 -9.23
N ALA A 37 19.77 18.32 -9.08
CA ALA A 37 19.99 19.39 -8.10
C ALA A 37 19.37 19.06 -6.72
N GLY A 38 18.68 17.92 -6.60
CA GLY A 38 18.03 17.47 -5.38
C GLY A 38 16.62 18.03 -5.16
N ALA A 39 16.03 18.72 -6.15
CA ALA A 39 14.66 19.23 -6.07
C ALA A 39 13.65 18.18 -6.53
N VAL A 40 12.45 18.17 -5.95
CA VAL A 40 11.38 17.25 -6.37
C VAL A 40 11.00 17.55 -7.82
N ALA A 41 11.09 16.53 -8.66
CA ALA A 41 10.75 16.57 -10.07
C ALA A 41 9.42 15.85 -10.36
N GLY A 42 9.11 14.79 -9.62
CA GLY A 42 7.85 14.07 -9.76
C GLY A 42 7.50 13.22 -8.56
N GLU A 43 6.22 12.98 -8.38
CA GLU A 43 5.61 12.16 -7.34
C GLU A 43 4.58 11.22 -7.96
N GLY A 44 4.50 10.00 -7.43
CA GLY A 44 3.59 9.01 -7.95
C GLY A 44 3.18 7.98 -6.91
N PHE A 45 2.02 7.39 -7.10
CA PHE A 45 1.57 6.22 -6.36
C PHE A 45 0.78 5.31 -7.29
N HIS A 46 0.74 4.01 -6.98
CA HIS A 46 -0.09 3.08 -7.72
C HIS A 46 -1.56 3.31 -7.31
N ALA A 47 -2.36 3.87 -8.23
CA ALA A 47 -3.71 4.32 -7.89
C ALA A 47 -4.78 3.23 -7.99
N TYR A 48 -4.62 2.25 -8.87
CA TYR A 48 -5.58 1.16 -9.05
C TYR A 48 -4.95 -0.05 -9.74
N ALA A 49 -5.48 -1.25 -9.50
CA ALA A 49 -4.98 -2.48 -10.10
C ALA A 49 -5.00 -2.43 -11.64
N GLY A 50 -3.87 -2.76 -12.26
CA GLY A 50 -3.70 -2.72 -13.71
C GLY A 50 -3.43 -1.33 -14.30
N GLY A 51 -3.45 -0.27 -13.48
CA GLY A 51 -2.94 1.05 -13.83
C GLY A 51 -1.41 1.14 -13.77
N PRO A 52 -0.82 2.31 -14.09
CA PRO A 52 0.61 2.51 -14.00
C PRO A 52 1.12 2.35 -12.56
N HIS A 53 2.34 1.83 -12.42
CA HIS A 53 3.02 1.75 -11.13
C HIS A 53 3.48 3.14 -10.67
N ALA A 54 3.81 3.27 -9.39
CA ALA A 54 4.19 4.55 -8.78
C ALA A 54 5.37 5.21 -9.48
N GLU A 55 6.38 4.42 -9.87
CA GLU A 55 7.58 4.87 -10.56
C GLU A 55 7.24 5.44 -11.93
N ILE A 56 6.30 4.82 -12.65
CA ILE A 56 5.87 5.31 -13.98
C ILE A 56 5.17 6.65 -13.84
N VAL A 57 4.30 6.82 -12.84
CA VAL A 57 3.61 8.09 -12.57
C VAL A 57 4.61 9.18 -12.19
N ALA A 58 5.53 8.89 -11.27
CA ALA A 58 6.55 9.85 -10.84
C ALA A 58 7.50 10.25 -11.98
N LEU A 59 7.94 9.29 -12.79
CA LEU A 59 8.79 9.55 -13.96
C LEU A 59 8.06 10.34 -15.04
N ALA A 60 6.78 10.08 -15.28
CA ALA A 60 5.98 10.84 -16.23
C ALA A 60 5.88 12.32 -15.82
N GLN A 61 5.71 12.60 -14.51
CA GLN A 61 5.72 13.98 -14.00
C GLN A 61 7.12 14.61 -14.07
N ALA A 62 8.18 13.85 -13.73
CA ALA A 62 9.55 14.36 -13.74
C ALA A 62 10.08 14.63 -15.16
N GLY A 63 9.68 13.83 -16.14
CA GLY A 63 10.16 13.92 -17.51
C GLY A 63 11.70 13.90 -17.58
N ARG A 64 12.29 14.83 -18.34
CA ARG A 64 13.76 14.91 -18.50
C ARG A 64 14.51 15.27 -17.22
N ARG A 65 13.83 15.85 -16.22
CA ARG A 65 14.46 16.23 -14.94
C ARG A 65 14.85 15.02 -14.09
N ALA A 66 14.30 13.83 -14.37
CA ALA A 66 14.69 12.60 -13.69
C ALA A 66 16.16 12.18 -13.95
N ARG A 67 16.73 12.62 -15.09
CA ARG A 67 18.09 12.24 -15.49
C ARG A 67 19.13 12.76 -14.51
N GLY A 68 20.01 11.88 -14.05
CA GLY A 68 21.02 12.16 -13.03
C GLY A 68 20.44 12.30 -11.61
N GLY A 69 19.12 12.16 -11.46
CA GLY A 69 18.40 12.34 -10.21
C GLY A 69 18.39 11.11 -9.31
N THR A 70 17.56 11.17 -8.28
CA THR A 70 17.34 10.07 -7.31
C THR A 70 15.87 9.69 -7.24
N ALA A 71 15.56 8.40 -7.33
CA ALA A 71 14.22 7.88 -7.07
C ALA A 71 14.14 7.24 -5.67
N TYR A 72 13.11 7.59 -4.90
CA TYR A 72 12.75 6.95 -3.64
C TYR A 72 11.49 6.14 -3.87
N VAL A 73 11.50 4.85 -3.53
CA VAL A 73 10.39 3.93 -3.79
C VAL A 73 10.14 3.01 -2.59
N THR A 74 8.88 2.84 -2.22
CA THR A 74 8.52 2.12 -0.98
C THR A 74 8.64 0.60 -1.10
N LEU A 75 8.63 0.06 -2.32
CA LEU A 75 8.82 -1.37 -2.62
C LEU A 75 9.82 -1.48 -3.76
N GLU A 76 10.61 -2.56 -3.81
CA GLU A 76 11.58 -2.79 -4.89
C GLU A 76 10.92 -2.67 -6.27
N PRO A 77 11.50 -1.89 -7.21
CA PRO A 77 10.97 -1.77 -8.56
C PRO A 77 10.87 -3.11 -9.24
N CYS A 78 9.72 -3.40 -9.85
CA CYS A 78 9.49 -4.71 -10.45
C CYS A 78 10.46 -4.99 -11.62
N ASP A 79 10.86 -6.26 -11.74
CA ASP A 79 11.77 -6.76 -12.78
C ASP A 79 11.15 -7.80 -13.72
N HIS A 80 9.83 -7.73 -13.87
CA HIS A 80 9.08 -8.59 -14.77
C HIS A 80 8.27 -7.79 -15.77
N THR A 81 7.97 -8.42 -16.90
CA THR A 81 7.06 -7.87 -17.89
C THR A 81 5.65 -8.31 -17.55
N GLY A 82 4.84 -7.36 -17.06
CA GLY A 82 3.40 -7.54 -16.86
C GLY A 82 2.62 -6.95 -18.04
N ARG A 83 1.56 -6.18 -17.73
CA ARG A 83 0.84 -5.37 -18.75
C ARG A 83 1.65 -4.14 -19.18
N THR A 84 2.51 -3.63 -18.29
CA THR A 84 3.53 -2.62 -18.57
C THR A 84 4.91 -3.27 -18.51
N GLY A 85 5.92 -2.62 -19.14
CA GLY A 85 7.31 -3.01 -18.95
C GLY A 85 7.77 -2.86 -17.49
N PRO A 86 8.90 -3.51 -17.11
CA PRO A 86 9.41 -3.48 -15.74
C PRO A 86 9.85 -2.07 -15.33
N CYS A 87 9.52 -1.68 -14.09
CA CYS A 87 9.86 -0.37 -13.54
C CYS A 87 11.38 -0.17 -13.41
N SER A 88 12.13 -1.25 -13.20
CA SER A 88 13.59 -1.23 -13.23
C SER A 88 14.14 -0.71 -14.57
N LEU A 89 13.56 -1.10 -15.70
CA LEU A 89 13.95 -0.59 -17.03
C LEU A 89 13.52 0.86 -17.21
N ALA A 90 12.31 1.23 -16.78
CA ALA A 90 11.84 2.62 -16.89
C ALA A 90 12.76 3.60 -16.14
N LEU A 91 13.22 3.22 -14.94
CA LEU A 91 14.19 4.01 -14.16
C LEU A 91 15.56 4.13 -14.86
N LEU A 92 16.01 3.06 -15.52
CA LEU A 92 17.24 3.06 -16.32
C LEU A 92 17.12 3.95 -17.54
N ASP A 93 16.02 3.83 -18.30
CA ASP A 93 15.77 4.60 -19.51
C ASP A 93 15.61 6.11 -19.20
N ALA A 94 15.03 6.44 -18.04
CA ALA A 94 14.98 7.81 -17.52
C ALA A 94 16.36 8.36 -17.14
N GLY A 95 17.37 7.50 -16.97
CA GLY A 95 18.73 7.87 -16.61
C GLY A 95 18.87 8.32 -15.16
N VAL A 96 18.07 7.75 -14.25
CA VAL A 96 18.20 7.98 -12.80
C VAL A 96 19.56 7.47 -12.32
N ALA A 97 20.29 8.27 -11.54
CA ALA A 97 21.62 7.91 -11.06
C ALA A 97 21.59 7.08 -9.77
N ARG A 98 20.55 7.26 -8.96
CA ARG A 98 20.40 6.60 -7.66
C ARG A 98 18.96 6.17 -7.39
N VAL A 99 18.78 4.98 -6.81
CA VAL A 99 17.48 4.49 -6.35
C VAL A 99 17.57 4.10 -4.87
N VAL A 100 16.62 4.58 -4.08
CA VAL A 100 16.49 4.29 -2.65
C VAL A 100 15.21 3.51 -2.44
N ILE A 101 15.33 2.32 -1.87
CA ILE A 101 14.25 1.35 -1.73
C ILE A 101 13.98 1.12 -0.25
N ALA A 102 12.72 1.17 0.18
CA ALA A 102 12.37 0.81 1.55
C ALA A 102 12.33 -0.71 1.75
N VAL A 103 11.43 -1.40 1.06
CA VAL A 103 11.17 -2.85 1.23
C VAL A 103 11.60 -3.62 -0.01
N ALA A 104 12.34 -4.72 0.15
CA ALA A 104 12.63 -5.66 -0.94
C ALA A 104 11.35 -6.42 -1.35
N ASP A 105 11.20 -6.75 -2.63
CA ASP A 105 10.00 -7.46 -3.09
C ASP A 105 10.07 -8.96 -2.68
N PRO A 106 9.14 -9.46 -1.84
CA PRO A 106 9.12 -10.88 -1.47
C PRO A 106 8.62 -11.79 -2.62
N ASN A 107 8.03 -11.22 -3.68
CA ASN A 107 7.51 -12.00 -4.80
C ASN A 107 8.66 -12.41 -5.76
N PRO A 108 8.97 -13.71 -5.88
CA PRO A 108 10.08 -14.18 -6.72
C PRO A 108 9.86 -13.89 -8.21
N LYS A 109 8.62 -13.66 -8.64
CA LYS A 109 8.32 -13.28 -10.03
C LYS A 109 8.65 -11.82 -10.32
N ALA A 110 8.69 -10.95 -9.31
CA ALA A 110 8.82 -9.50 -9.50
C ALA A 110 10.12 -8.91 -8.92
N ALA A 111 10.75 -9.60 -7.98
CA ALA A 111 12.05 -9.26 -7.42
C ALA A 111 13.17 -9.23 -8.47
N GLY A 112 14.31 -8.63 -8.10
CA GLY A 112 15.52 -8.58 -8.95
C GLY A 112 15.79 -7.21 -9.56
N GLY A 113 14.88 -6.25 -9.40
CA GLY A 113 15.01 -4.90 -9.94
C GLY A 113 16.20 -4.16 -9.32
N ALA A 114 16.42 -4.34 -8.01
CA ALA A 114 17.58 -3.77 -7.33
C ALA A 114 18.90 -4.32 -7.88
N ALA A 115 18.94 -5.61 -8.24
CA ALA A 115 20.12 -6.23 -8.84
C ALA A 115 20.36 -5.73 -10.26
N ARG A 116 19.30 -5.62 -11.08
CA ARG A 116 19.38 -5.05 -12.44
C ARG A 116 19.90 -3.62 -12.44
N LEU A 117 19.37 -2.77 -11.56
CA LEU A 117 19.78 -1.38 -11.43
C LEU A 117 21.28 -1.28 -11.09
N ARG A 118 21.75 -2.04 -10.09
CA ARG A 118 23.18 -2.11 -9.73
C ARG A 118 24.05 -2.58 -10.89
N ALA A 119 23.64 -3.62 -11.60
CA ALA A 119 24.38 -4.18 -12.74
C ALA A 119 24.53 -3.18 -13.91
N ARG A 120 23.70 -2.13 -13.94
CA ARG A 120 23.76 -1.04 -14.93
C ARG A 120 24.33 0.26 -14.38
N GLY A 121 24.98 0.21 -13.21
CA GLY A 121 25.71 1.34 -12.63
C GLY A 121 24.87 2.32 -11.82
N VAL A 122 23.59 2.03 -11.57
CA VAL A 122 22.75 2.85 -10.67
C VAL A 122 23.14 2.58 -9.22
N ALA A 123 23.35 3.63 -8.43
CA ALA A 123 23.59 3.49 -7.00
C ALA A 123 22.29 3.07 -6.29
N VAL A 124 22.28 1.92 -5.63
CA VAL A 124 21.06 1.40 -4.95
C VAL A 124 21.27 1.29 -3.45
N THR A 125 20.48 2.07 -2.69
CA THR A 125 20.37 2.00 -1.23
C THR A 125 19.08 1.28 -0.85
N THR A 126 19.11 0.35 0.09
CA THR A 126 17.94 -0.41 0.55
C THR A 126 17.73 -0.25 2.05
N GLY A 127 16.49 -0.43 2.52
CA GLY A 127 16.18 -0.49 3.95
C GLY A 127 15.84 0.85 4.61
N VAL A 128 15.60 1.91 3.82
CA VAL A 128 15.23 3.23 4.34
C VAL A 128 13.76 3.23 4.75
N LEU A 129 13.47 3.52 6.02
CA LEU A 129 12.10 3.52 6.58
C LEU A 129 11.31 2.22 6.32
N THR A 130 12.01 1.07 6.30
CA THR A 130 11.41 -0.26 6.11
C THR A 130 10.16 -0.46 6.95
N ALA A 131 10.21 -0.19 8.25
CA ALA A 131 9.07 -0.41 9.16
C ALA A 131 7.83 0.44 8.81
N ALA A 132 8.01 1.65 8.28
CA ALA A 132 6.90 2.50 7.87
C ALA A 132 6.30 2.03 6.54
N ALA A 133 7.16 1.67 5.58
CA ALA A 133 6.75 1.13 4.29
C ALA A 133 6.10 -0.27 4.41
N GLU A 134 6.56 -1.10 5.34
CA GLU A 134 5.91 -2.38 5.64
C GLU A 134 4.54 -2.19 6.27
N ARG A 135 4.38 -1.21 7.17
CA ARG A 135 3.11 -0.92 7.81
C ARG A 135 2.06 -0.43 6.81
N VAL A 136 2.42 0.48 5.90
CA VAL A 136 1.47 0.95 4.88
C VAL A 136 1.11 -0.16 3.90
N ASN A 137 1.98 -1.16 3.68
CA ASN A 137 1.72 -2.27 2.74
C ASN A 137 1.43 -3.60 3.46
N GLU A 138 0.99 -3.55 4.72
CA GLU A 138 0.91 -4.72 5.62
C GLU A 138 -0.03 -5.81 5.08
N GLU A 139 -1.17 -5.41 4.53
CA GLU A 139 -2.18 -6.32 4.00
C GLU A 139 -1.61 -7.19 2.88
N TRP A 140 -0.94 -6.55 1.91
CA TRP A 140 -0.32 -7.24 0.78
C TRP A 140 0.91 -8.04 1.21
N LEU A 141 1.77 -7.48 2.07
CA LEU A 141 2.97 -8.17 2.55
C LEU A 141 2.64 -9.42 3.37
N THR A 142 1.53 -9.41 4.12
CA THR A 142 1.05 -10.60 4.84
C THR A 142 0.78 -11.75 3.86
N TYR A 143 0.05 -11.46 2.78
CA TYR A 143 -0.20 -12.43 1.72
C TYR A 143 1.09 -12.86 1.02
N ALA A 144 1.91 -11.90 0.57
CA ALA A 144 3.08 -12.18 -0.23
C ALA A 144 4.16 -12.97 0.53
N ARG A 145 4.31 -12.76 1.84
CA ARG A 145 5.31 -13.46 2.68
C ARG A 145 4.80 -14.75 3.28
N LEU A 146 3.54 -14.80 3.70
CA LEU A 146 3.00 -15.92 4.50
C LEU A 146 2.02 -16.80 3.73
N GLY A 147 1.61 -16.41 2.53
CA GLY A 147 0.63 -17.16 1.73
C GLY A 147 -0.77 -17.18 2.32
N ARG A 148 -1.11 -16.23 3.21
CA ARG A 148 -2.42 -16.12 3.86
C ARG A 148 -2.90 -14.67 3.90
N SER A 149 -4.22 -14.46 3.95
CA SER A 149 -4.81 -13.13 4.04
C SER A 149 -4.44 -12.42 5.35
N HIS A 150 -4.30 -11.10 5.29
CA HIS A 150 -4.35 -10.25 6.47
C HIS A 150 -5.79 -10.24 7.02
N VAL A 151 -5.95 -10.35 8.34
CA VAL A 151 -7.25 -10.47 8.99
C VAL A 151 -7.42 -9.37 10.03
N THR A 152 -8.34 -8.46 9.74
CA THR A 152 -8.81 -7.46 10.71
C THR A 152 -10.04 -8.00 11.44
N TRP A 153 -9.89 -8.31 12.72
CA TRP A 153 -11.02 -8.70 13.57
C TRP A 153 -11.66 -7.46 14.21
N LYS A 154 -12.89 -7.14 13.81
CA LYS A 154 -13.65 -6.01 14.35
C LYS A 154 -14.64 -6.46 15.41
N PHE A 155 -14.59 -5.81 16.56
CA PHE A 155 -15.53 -6.01 17.67
C PHE A 155 -16.16 -4.68 18.10
N ALA A 156 -17.39 -4.72 18.61
CA ALA A 156 -18.05 -3.57 19.24
C ALA A 156 -18.69 -4.04 20.55
N ALA A 157 -18.46 -3.30 21.62
CA ALA A 157 -18.95 -3.62 22.93
C ALA A 157 -19.22 -2.39 23.77
N THR A 158 -19.97 -2.59 24.85
CA THR A 158 -20.07 -1.69 26.00
C THR A 158 -18.73 -1.57 26.72
N LEU A 159 -18.63 -0.61 27.65
CA LEU A 159 -17.41 -0.39 28.45
C LEU A 159 -17.02 -1.63 29.29
N ASP A 160 -17.99 -2.41 29.74
CA ASP A 160 -17.80 -3.67 30.46
C ASP A 160 -17.64 -4.90 29.53
N GLY A 161 -17.43 -4.67 28.22
CA GLY A 161 -17.02 -5.71 27.27
C GLY A 161 -18.16 -6.56 26.70
N ARG A 162 -19.42 -6.09 26.75
CA ARG A 162 -20.58 -6.83 26.25
C ARG A 162 -20.96 -6.41 24.83
N SER A 163 -21.21 -7.38 23.95
CA SER A 163 -21.70 -7.14 22.58
C SER A 163 -23.23 -7.20 22.44
N ALA A 164 -23.94 -7.56 23.51
CA ALA A 164 -25.39 -7.60 23.61
C ALA A 164 -25.80 -7.61 25.09
N ALA A 165 -27.04 -7.18 25.38
CA ALA A 165 -27.66 -7.38 26.69
C ALA A 165 -28.04 -8.86 26.91
N ALA A 166 -28.40 -9.22 28.14
CA ALA A 166 -28.76 -10.59 28.52
C ALA A 166 -29.98 -11.14 27.73
N ASP A 167 -30.86 -10.26 27.27
CA ASP A 167 -32.01 -10.59 26.41
C ASP A 167 -31.66 -10.68 24.91
N GLY A 168 -30.39 -10.52 24.55
CA GLY A 168 -29.88 -10.59 23.18
C GLY A 168 -30.07 -9.31 22.35
N THR A 169 -30.59 -8.22 22.93
CA THR A 169 -30.64 -6.92 22.25
C THR A 169 -29.23 -6.33 22.10
N SER A 170 -28.91 -5.83 20.92
CA SER A 170 -27.54 -5.36 20.58
C SER A 170 -27.51 -4.17 19.62
N GLN A 171 -28.69 -3.59 19.34
CA GLN A 171 -28.77 -2.48 18.40
C GLN A 171 -28.15 -1.22 19.00
N TRP A 172 -27.23 -0.63 18.23
CA TRP A 172 -26.70 0.70 18.45
C TRP A 172 -25.94 0.88 19.79
N ILE A 173 -25.22 -0.15 20.23
CA ILE A 173 -24.23 -0.03 21.32
C ILE A 173 -23.20 1.07 21.00
N THR A 174 -22.75 1.14 19.74
CA THR A 174 -21.80 2.16 19.26
C THR A 174 -22.50 3.24 18.44
N SER A 175 -21.95 4.45 18.46
CA SER A 175 -22.49 5.64 17.78
C SER A 175 -22.54 5.53 16.23
N PRO A 176 -23.26 6.42 15.53
CA PRO A 176 -23.24 6.51 14.07
C PRO A 176 -21.83 6.65 13.46
N GLU A 177 -20.96 7.43 14.10
CA GLU A 177 -19.58 7.70 13.65
C GLU A 177 -18.75 6.41 13.67
N ALA A 178 -18.85 5.62 14.75
CA ALA A 178 -18.18 4.33 14.85
C ALA A 178 -18.66 3.35 13.77
N ARG A 179 -19.93 3.44 13.36
CA ARG A 179 -20.46 2.59 12.28
C ARG A 179 -20.00 3.05 10.91
N ALA A 180 -19.90 4.36 10.68
CA ALA A 180 -19.30 4.92 9.47
C ALA A 180 -17.84 4.48 9.32
N ASP A 181 -17.10 4.37 10.44
CA ASP A 181 -15.73 3.86 10.43
C ASP A 181 -15.65 2.38 9.99
N VAL A 182 -16.57 1.54 10.46
CA VAL A 182 -16.69 0.16 9.98
C VAL A 182 -17.03 0.08 8.49
N HIS A 183 -17.78 1.04 7.94
CA HIS A 183 -18.02 1.08 6.49
C HIS A 183 -16.74 1.37 5.71
N ARG A 184 -15.83 2.22 6.22
CA ARG A 184 -14.49 2.41 5.63
C ARG A 184 -13.67 1.14 5.69
N LEU A 185 -13.63 0.45 6.84
CA LEU A 185 -12.92 -0.83 6.97
C LEU A 185 -13.44 -1.89 5.98
N ARG A 186 -14.77 -1.98 5.82
CA ARG A 186 -15.41 -2.88 4.85
C ARG A 186 -15.06 -2.53 3.41
N ALA A 187 -15.03 -1.25 3.06
CA ALA A 187 -14.66 -0.80 1.71
C ALA A 187 -13.19 -1.12 1.38
N ALA A 188 -12.30 -1.11 2.37
CA ALA A 188 -10.90 -1.51 2.21
C ALA A 188 -10.69 -3.04 2.19
N SER A 189 -11.63 -3.82 2.73
CA SER A 189 -11.50 -5.27 2.86
C SER A 189 -11.97 -6.01 1.60
N GLY A 190 -11.14 -6.92 1.08
CA GLY A 190 -11.52 -7.77 -0.06
C GLY A 190 -12.63 -8.79 0.24
N ALA A 191 -12.86 -9.12 1.51
CA ALA A 191 -13.93 -10.01 1.96
C ALA A 191 -14.43 -9.63 3.36
N ILE A 192 -15.71 -9.89 3.63
CA ILE A 192 -16.31 -9.75 4.95
C ILE A 192 -16.78 -11.13 5.40
N VAL A 193 -16.33 -11.56 6.57
CA VAL A 193 -16.69 -12.86 7.16
C VAL A 193 -17.55 -12.65 8.39
N ALA A 194 -18.65 -13.40 8.47
CA ALA A 194 -19.52 -13.43 9.65
C ALA A 194 -20.01 -14.88 9.87
N GLY A 195 -20.17 -15.27 11.14
CA GLY A 195 -20.77 -16.55 11.49
C GLY A 195 -22.29 -16.56 11.24
N VAL A 196 -22.86 -17.74 11.01
CA VAL A 196 -24.30 -17.91 10.74
C VAL A 196 -25.19 -17.32 11.85
N GLY A 197 -24.76 -17.41 13.11
CA GLY A 197 -25.49 -16.82 14.25
C GLY A 197 -25.64 -15.30 14.13
N THR A 198 -24.62 -14.60 13.64
CA THR A 198 -24.68 -13.15 13.37
C THR A 198 -25.67 -12.84 12.24
N VAL A 199 -25.63 -13.63 11.16
CA VAL A 199 -26.53 -13.43 10.01
C VAL A 199 -27.98 -13.61 10.43
N LEU A 200 -28.29 -14.67 11.18
CA LEU A 200 -29.64 -14.95 11.66
C LEU A 200 -30.13 -13.87 12.63
N ALA A 201 -29.34 -13.53 13.64
CA ALA A 201 -29.73 -12.55 14.66
C ALA A 201 -29.98 -11.14 14.10
N LEU A 202 -29.21 -10.71 13.10
CA LEU A 202 -29.29 -9.36 12.53
C LEU A 202 -30.25 -9.24 11.33
N SER A 203 -30.54 -10.34 10.65
CA SER A 203 -31.49 -10.35 9.51
C SER A 203 -32.95 -10.49 9.96
N LEU A 204 -33.21 -11.26 11.01
CA LEU A 204 -34.58 -11.59 11.43
C LEU A 204 -35.37 -10.41 12.02
N ARG A 205 -34.69 -9.36 12.51
CA ARG A 205 -35.35 -8.19 13.12
C ARG A 205 -35.77 -7.08 12.14
N ARG A 206 -35.55 -7.25 10.83
CA ARG A 206 -36.07 -6.34 9.78
C ARG A 206 -37.48 -6.71 9.27
N LEU A 207 -38.07 -7.79 9.77
CA LEU A 207 -39.39 -8.29 9.36
C LEU A 207 -40.49 -8.08 10.44
N GLY A 208 -40.41 -6.98 11.20
CA GLY A 208 -41.55 -6.52 12.01
C GLY A 208 -42.63 -5.90 11.11
N PRO A 209 -43.94 -6.01 11.47
CA PRO A 209 -45.02 -5.57 10.60
C PRO A 209 -44.95 -4.06 10.35
N ARG A 210 -45.27 -3.66 9.10
CA ARG A 210 -45.51 -2.26 8.73
C ARG A 210 -46.78 -1.74 9.39
#